data_AF-A0A0F9A190-F1
#
_entry.id   AF-A0A0F9A190-F1
#
_cell.length_a   1.000
_cell.length_b   1.000
_cell.length_c   1.000
_cell.angle_alpha   90.00
_cell.angle_beta   90.00
_cell.angle_gamma   90.00
#
_symmetry.space_group_name_H-M   'P 1'
#
loop_
_entity.id
_entity.type
_entity.pdbx_description
1 polymer ?
#
loop_
_entity_poly.entity_id
_entity_poly.type
_entity_poly.pdbx_seq_one_letter_code
_entity_poly.pdbx_strand_id
1 'polypeptide(L)'
;MSDEVYEHIVFDGYKHESLCRYPELALRSFVISSFGKTYHATGWKIGYCLAPAPLSKEFQKIHQFLTFASNTPVQLAYAEFMENKEVFVNLSQFYQDKRDRFSSFLKKSRFKVLPCRGTYFQMLDYSPISGESDVEFSKRMTVEHGVASIPPSVFYHQNDDHKVLRFCFAKRDETLKKAAKLLSAIQA
;
A
#
# COMPACT_ATOMS: atom_id res chain seq x y z
N MET A 1 17.69 -6.11 0.07
CA MET A 1 16.91 -5.04 0.72
C MET A 1 15.45 -5.40 0.57
N SER A 2 14.67 -5.38 1.65
CA SER A 2 13.26 -5.73 1.70
C SER A 2 12.47 -4.51 2.13
N ASP A 3 11.56 -4.04 1.27
CA ASP A 3 10.59 -3.01 1.63
C ASP A 3 9.34 -3.70 2.17
N GLU A 4 9.18 -3.67 3.48
CA GLU A 4 8.13 -4.37 4.22
C GLU A 4 7.17 -3.38 4.90
N VAL A 5 7.01 -2.16 4.36
CA VAL A 5 6.15 -1.12 4.97
C VAL A 5 4.66 -1.50 5.06
N TYR A 6 4.24 -2.60 4.42
CA TYR A 6 2.90 -3.18 4.50
C TYR A 6 2.90 -4.57 5.18
N GLU A 7 3.91 -4.89 6.00
CA GLU A 7 4.08 -6.19 6.68
C GLU A 7 2.84 -6.68 7.46
N HIS A 8 2.02 -5.75 7.96
CA HIS A 8 0.81 -6.06 8.72
C HIS A 8 -0.48 -6.08 7.85
N ILE A 9 -0.36 -5.87 6.54
CA ILE A 9 -1.49 -5.81 5.60
C ILE A 9 -1.33 -6.95 4.59
N VAL A 10 -1.60 -8.16 5.05
CA VAL A 10 -1.62 -9.41 4.27
C VAL A 10 -2.96 -10.08 4.48
N PHE A 11 -3.56 -10.68 3.44
CA PHE A 11 -4.95 -11.14 3.45
C PHE A 11 -5.06 -12.66 3.27
N ASP A 12 -6.30 -13.16 3.31
CA ASP A 12 -6.70 -14.53 2.93
C ASP A 12 -5.99 -15.63 3.75
N GLY A 13 -5.63 -15.33 4.99
CA GLY A 13 -4.90 -16.24 5.87
C GLY A 13 -3.42 -16.43 5.49
N TYR A 14 -2.91 -15.71 4.49
CA TYR A 14 -1.48 -15.70 4.20
C TYR A 14 -0.73 -15.02 5.34
N LYS A 15 0.49 -15.50 5.56
CA LYS A 15 1.44 -14.90 6.50
C LYS A 15 2.39 -13.98 5.75
N HIS A 16 2.77 -12.87 6.39
CA HIS A 16 3.89 -12.05 5.92
C HIS A 16 5.20 -12.82 6.04
N GLU A 17 5.85 -13.09 4.91
CA GLU A 17 7.13 -13.80 4.84
C GLU A 17 8.30 -12.80 4.82
N SER A 18 8.51 -12.13 5.95
CA SER A 18 9.64 -11.21 6.15
C SER A 18 10.99 -11.90 5.91
N LEU A 19 11.97 -11.17 5.36
CA LEU A 19 13.34 -11.69 5.23
C LEU A 19 13.96 -12.06 6.59
N CYS A 20 13.47 -11.46 7.69
CA CYS A 20 13.89 -11.81 9.05
C CYS A 20 13.55 -13.27 9.43
N ARG A 21 12.63 -13.94 8.72
CA ARG A 21 12.23 -15.32 8.98
C ARG A 21 13.24 -16.35 8.44
N TYR A 22 14.17 -15.91 7.60
CA TYR A 22 15.14 -16.76 6.93
C TYR A 22 16.55 -16.40 7.41
N PRO A 23 17.20 -17.21 8.26
CA PRO A 23 18.46 -16.83 8.91
C PRO A 23 19.55 -16.35 7.94
N GLU A 24 19.74 -17.05 6.82
CA GLU A 24 20.73 -16.67 5.81
C GLU A 24 20.40 -15.34 5.10
N LEU A 25 19.13 -15.01 4.92
CA LEU A 25 18.71 -13.73 4.33
C LEU A 25 18.80 -12.59 5.35
N ALA A 26 18.39 -12.85 6.60
CA ALA A 26 18.45 -11.89 7.69
C ALA A 26 19.88 -11.37 7.91
N LEU A 27 20.89 -12.24 7.79
CA LEU A 27 22.31 -11.90 7.96
C LEU A 27 22.89 -10.98 6.86
N ARG A 28 22.14 -10.70 5.79
CA ARG A 28 22.62 -9.90 4.64
C ARG A 28 21.58 -8.91 4.10
N SER A 29 20.54 -8.62 4.87
CA SER A 29 19.42 -7.80 4.42
C SER A 29 19.21 -6.57 5.30
N PHE A 30 18.80 -5.49 4.63
CA PHE A 30 18.05 -4.39 5.23
C PHE A 30 16.56 -4.71 5.09
N VAL A 31 15.81 -4.71 6.18
CA VAL A 31 14.34 -4.80 6.23
C VAL A 31 13.80 -3.44 6.64
N ILE A 32 12.95 -2.84 5.81
CA ILE A 32 12.47 -1.47 5.96
C ILE A 32 10.99 -1.47 6.35
N SER A 33 10.65 -0.71 7.38
CA SER A 33 9.29 -0.62 7.93
C SER A 33 8.87 0.83 8.11
N SER A 34 7.55 1.08 8.17
CA SER A 34 6.99 2.43 8.30
C SER A 34 5.84 2.49 9.31
N PHE A 35 6.05 3.24 10.40
CA PHE A 35 5.00 3.48 11.39
C PHE A 35 3.82 4.26 10.80
N GLY A 36 4.09 5.19 9.89
CA GLY A 36 3.04 5.97 9.24
C GLY A 36 2.06 5.11 8.42
N LYS A 37 2.50 3.96 7.89
CA LYS A 37 1.65 3.00 7.18
C LYS A 37 0.83 2.15 8.13
N THR A 38 1.48 1.61 9.17
CA THR A 38 0.86 0.77 10.20
C THR A 38 -0.18 1.53 11.01
N TYR A 39 0.11 2.77 11.40
CA TYR A 39 -0.70 3.55 12.34
C TYR A 39 -1.48 4.70 11.69
N HIS A 40 -1.72 4.61 10.38
CA HIS A 40 -2.53 5.58 9.62
C HIS A 40 -2.05 7.06 9.74
N ALA A 41 -0.78 7.27 10.04
CA ALA A 41 -0.17 8.56 10.33
C ALA A 41 0.97 8.89 9.35
N THR A 42 0.71 8.80 8.04
CA THR A 42 1.75 8.98 7.01
C THR A 42 2.45 10.34 7.05
N GLY A 43 1.81 11.36 7.64
CA GLY A 43 2.39 12.69 7.82
C GLY A 43 3.43 12.79 8.93
N TRP A 44 3.51 11.81 9.84
CA TRP A 44 4.45 11.82 10.97
C TRP A 44 5.86 11.37 10.58
N LYS A 45 6.01 10.75 9.40
CA LYS A 45 7.29 10.50 8.72
C LYS A 45 8.35 9.78 9.57
N ILE A 46 7.94 8.85 10.43
CA ILE A 46 8.86 7.92 11.10
C ILE A 46 8.78 6.53 10.45
N GLY A 47 9.94 5.97 10.17
CA GLY A 47 10.17 4.59 9.79
C GLY A 47 11.46 4.10 10.43
N TYR A 48 11.78 2.84 10.21
CA TYR A 48 13.01 2.24 10.70
C TYR A 48 13.51 1.17 9.74
N CYS A 49 14.77 0.76 9.94
CA CYS A 49 15.34 -0.34 9.20
C CYS A 49 16.05 -1.30 10.15
N LEU A 50 15.80 -2.59 9.98
CA LEU A 50 16.50 -3.67 10.66
C LEU A 50 17.60 -4.21 9.75
N ALA A 51 18.81 -4.32 10.28
CA ALA A 51 19.93 -4.95 9.59
C ALA A 51 20.97 -5.48 10.59
N PRO A 52 21.77 -6.48 10.20
CA PRO A 52 22.94 -6.95 10.96
C PRO A 52 23.83 -5.80 11.42
N ALA A 53 24.48 -5.95 12.57
CA ALA A 53 25.29 -4.88 13.18
C ALA A 53 26.31 -4.22 12.22
N PRO A 54 27.06 -4.96 11.38
CA PRO A 54 27.97 -4.34 10.41
C PRO A 54 27.25 -3.45 9.39
N LEU A 55 26.09 -3.88 8.90
CA LEU A 55 25.29 -3.14 7.92
C LEU A 55 24.61 -1.91 8.56
N SER A 56 24.06 -2.09 9.77
CA SER A 56 23.47 -1.00 10.54
C SER A 56 24.46 0.12 10.83
N LYS A 57 25.73 -0.21 11.13
CA LYS A 57 26.78 0.79 11.35
C LYS A 57 27.04 1.66 10.12
N GLU A 58 27.12 1.05 8.94
CA GLU A 58 27.31 1.81 7.69
C GLU A 58 26.08 2.66 7.33
N PHE A 59 24.87 2.13 7.54
CA PHE A 59 23.64 2.90 7.37
C PHE A 59 23.57 4.12 8.30
N GLN A 60 23.94 3.96 9.57
CA GLN A 60 23.95 5.04 10.56
C GLN A 60 24.92 6.17 10.19
N LYS A 61 26.10 5.86 9.63
CA LYS A 61 27.03 6.90 9.14
C LYS A 61 26.37 7.78 8.09
N ILE A 62 25.60 7.20 7.17
CA ILE A 62 24.87 7.95 6.14
C ILE A 62 23.73 8.74 6.77
N HIS A 63 22.90 8.08 7.61
CA HIS A 63 21.76 8.71 8.27
C HIS A 63 22.17 9.95 9.09
N GLN A 64 23.30 9.87 9.78
CA GLN A 64 23.86 10.96 10.59
C GLN A 64 24.04 12.26 9.77
N PHE A 65 24.40 12.16 8.49
CA PHE A 65 24.60 13.32 7.61
C PHE A 65 23.38 13.67 6.74
N LEU A 66 22.41 12.75 6.60
CA LEU A 66 21.16 13.03 5.89
C LEU A 66 20.20 13.86 6.74
N THR A 67 19.96 13.43 7.98
CA THR A 67 19.00 14.09 8.89
C THR A 67 19.47 14.22 10.32
N PHE A 68 20.60 13.58 10.68
CA PHE A 68 21.14 13.47 12.04
C PHE A 68 20.26 12.69 13.02
N ALA A 69 19.01 13.12 13.19
CA ALA A 69 18.02 12.49 14.05
C ALA A 69 16.62 12.59 13.43
N SER A 70 15.68 11.82 13.98
CA SER A 70 14.25 11.91 13.66
C SER A 70 13.49 12.66 14.76
N ASN A 71 12.23 13.03 14.52
CA ASN A 71 11.42 13.81 15.46
C ASN A 71 11.26 13.10 16.82
N THR A 72 11.90 13.63 17.87
CA THR A 72 11.97 13.00 19.20
C THR A 72 10.60 12.81 19.87
N PRO A 73 9.72 13.84 19.99
CA PRO A 73 8.38 13.64 20.55
C PRO A 73 7.58 12.55 19.85
N VAL A 74 7.66 12.48 18.52
CA VAL A 74 6.93 11.47 17.74
C VAL A 74 7.50 10.06 17.96
N GLN A 75 8.82 9.92 18.11
CA GLN A 75 9.43 8.64 18.47
C GLN A 75 8.93 8.13 19.83
N LEU A 76 8.84 9.02 20.83
CA LEU A 76 8.29 8.67 22.15
C LEU A 76 6.81 8.28 22.06
N ALA A 77 6.01 9.02 21.31
CA ALA A 77 4.60 8.71 21.11
C ALA A 77 4.39 7.33 20.44
N TYR A 78 5.21 6.98 19.44
CA TYR A 78 5.15 5.64 18.85
C TYR A 78 5.62 4.56 19.82
N ALA A 79 6.67 4.81 20.62
CA ALA A 79 7.15 3.84 21.60
C ALA A 79 6.06 3.47 22.62
N GLU A 80 5.33 4.45 23.15
CA GLU A 80 4.18 4.25 24.04
C GLU A 80 3.02 3.55 23.32
N PHE A 81 2.66 4.02 22.12
CA PHE A 81 1.53 3.45 21.36
C PHE A 81 1.75 1.98 20.97
N MET A 82 3.00 1.59 20.70
CA MET A 82 3.39 0.22 20.33
C MET A 82 3.18 -0.80 21.46
N GLU A 83 3.02 -0.36 22.70
CA GLU A 83 2.66 -1.25 23.80
C GLU A 83 1.28 -1.89 23.57
N ASN A 84 0.38 -1.19 22.85
CA ASN A 84 -0.90 -1.73 22.40
C ASN A 84 -0.75 -2.58 21.13
N LYS A 85 -0.44 -3.87 21.32
CA LYS A 85 -0.21 -4.81 20.22
C LYS A 85 -1.43 -5.10 19.35
N GLU A 86 -2.64 -4.93 19.89
CA GLU A 86 -3.88 -5.23 19.19
C GLU A 86 -4.03 -4.42 17.88
N VAL A 87 -3.44 -3.23 17.82
CA VAL A 87 -3.58 -2.34 16.66
C VAL A 87 -2.95 -2.96 15.41
N PHE A 88 -1.72 -3.47 15.50
CA PHE A 88 -1.06 -4.06 14.34
C PHE A 88 -1.44 -5.54 14.12
N VAL A 89 -1.81 -6.27 15.18
CA VAL A 89 -2.28 -7.66 15.07
C VAL A 89 -3.58 -7.74 14.26
N ASN A 90 -4.52 -6.82 14.51
CA ASN A 90 -5.83 -6.82 13.84
C ASN A 90 -5.83 -6.07 12.49
N LEU A 91 -4.69 -5.50 12.07
CA LEU A 91 -4.62 -4.64 10.88
C LEU A 91 -4.89 -5.41 9.58
N SER A 92 -4.45 -6.66 9.51
CA SER A 92 -4.70 -7.58 8.39
C SER A 92 -6.21 -7.76 8.17
N GLN A 93 -6.94 -8.19 9.21
CA GLN A 93 -8.38 -8.41 9.13
C GLN A 93 -9.13 -7.11 8.83
N PHE A 94 -8.75 -6.00 9.48
CA PHE A 94 -9.35 -4.70 9.24
C PHE A 94 -9.32 -4.28 7.77
N TYR A 95 -8.15 -4.42 7.11
CA TYR A 95 -8.02 -4.10 5.70
C TYR A 95 -8.61 -5.15 4.77
N GLN A 96 -8.60 -6.44 5.16
CA GLN A 96 -9.26 -7.49 4.39
C GLN A 96 -10.76 -7.21 4.27
N ASP A 97 -11.43 -6.91 5.39
CA ASP A 97 -12.86 -6.57 5.38
C ASP A 97 -13.14 -5.36 4.49
N LYS A 98 -12.22 -4.39 4.46
CA LYS A 98 -12.35 -3.18 3.63
C LYS A 98 -12.12 -3.48 2.14
N ARG A 99 -11.13 -4.32 1.81
CA ARG A 99 -10.89 -4.84 0.45
C ARG A 99 -12.13 -5.58 -0.06
N ASP A 100 -12.66 -6.50 0.74
CA ASP A 100 -13.79 -7.36 0.36
C ASP A 100 -15.06 -6.55 0.18
N ARG A 101 -15.32 -5.57 1.06
CA ARG A 101 -16.42 -4.60 0.87
C ARG A 101 -16.25 -3.82 -0.43
N PHE A 102 -15.07 -3.27 -0.70
CA PHE A 102 -14.83 -2.52 -1.94
C PHE A 102 -15.06 -3.38 -3.18
N SER A 103 -14.51 -4.60 -3.21
CA SER A 103 -14.73 -5.59 -4.26
C SER A 103 -16.22 -5.93 -4.42
N SER A 104 -16.95 -6.05 -3.31
CA SER A 104 -18.39 -6.33 -3.34
C SER A 104 -19.20 -5.20 -4.00
N PHE A 105 -18.81 -3.95 -3.80
CA PHE A 105 -19.48 -2.80 -4.41
C PHE A 105 -19.20 -2.71 -5.92
N LEU A 106 -18.09 -3.28 -6.39
CA LEU A 106 -17.70 -3.30 -7.80
C LEU A 106 -18.30 -4.48 -8.58
N LYS A 107 -19.03 -5.40 -7.96
CA LYS A 107 -19.63 -6.57 -8.65
C LYS A 107 -20.52 -6.22 -9.86
N LYS A 108 -21.11 -5.03 -9.88
CA LYS A 108 -21.95 -4.53 -10.99
C LYS A 108 -21.16 -3.72 -12.03
N SER A 109 -19.90 -3.45 -11.76
CA SER A 109 -19.02 -2.74 -12.68
C SER A 109 -18.48 -3.69 -13.74
N ARG A 110 -18.06 -3.13 -14.88
CA ARG A 110 -17.37 -3.85 -15.95
C ARG A 110 -15.87 -3.99 -15.71
N PHE A 111 -15.34 -3.31 -14.69
CA PHE A 111 -13.96 -3.50 -14.26
C PHE A 111 -13.79 -4.92 -13.72
N LYS A 112 -12.70 -5.58 -14.11
CA LYS A 112 -12.30 -6.87 -13.53
C LYS A 112 -11.42 -6.61 -12.31
N VAL A 113 -11.88 -7.07 -11.15
CA VAL A 113 -11.12 -6.96 -9.89
C VAL A 113 -10.02 -8.02 -9.88
N LEU A 114 -8.75 -7.61 -9.88
CA LEU A 114 -7.62 -8.54 -9.82
C LEU A 114 -7.38 -9.03 -8.38
N PRO A 115 -6.83 -10.23 -8.17
CA PRO A 115 -6.49 -10.71 -6.83
C PRO A 115 -5.55 -9.75 -6.09
N CYS A 116 -5.89 -9.41 -4.85
CA CYS A 116 -5.08 -8.56 -3.98
C CYS A 116 -4.82 -9.32 -2.67
N ARG A 117 -3.57 -9.73 -2.42
CA ARG A 117 -3.17 -10.51 -1.24
C ARG A 117 -2.52 -9.69 -0.12
N GLY A 118 -2.37 -8.39 -0.33
CA GLY A 118 -1.81 -7.49 0.66
C GLY A 118 -1.74 -6.05 0.18
N THR A 119 -1.22 -5.18 1.03
CA THR A 119 -1.31 -3.70 0.91
C THR A 119 -2.77 -3.21 0.95
N TYR A 120 -2.97 -1.90 0.91
CA TYR A 120 -4.31 -1.31 0.78
C TYR A 120 -4.64 -0.83 -0.64
N PHE A 121 -4.02 -1.43 -1.67
CA PHE A 121 -4.23 -1.11 -3.07
C PHE A 121 -4.98 -2.23 -3.81
N GLN A 122 -5.97 -1.86 -4.59
CA GLN A 122 -6.73 -2.75 -5.46
C GLN A 122 -6.43 -2.42 -6.92
N MET A 123 -6.07 -3.43 -7.69
CA MET A 123 -5.84 -3.32 -9.13
C MET A 123 -7.13 -3.70 -9.85
N LEU A 124 -7.58 -2.85 -10.78
CA LEU A 124 -8.78 -3.08 -11.59
C LEU A 124 -8.41 -3.05 -13.07
N ASP A 125 -8.66 -4.16 -13.76
CA ASP A 125 -8.51 -4.27 -15.21
C ASP A 125 -9.73 -3.63 -15.91
N TYR A 126 -9.44 -2.73 -16.86
CA TYR A 126 -10.43 -1.97 -17.63
C TYR A 126 -10.43 -2.32 -19.13
N SER A 127 -9.73 -3.36 -19.55
CA SER A 127 -9.76 -3.85 -20.94
C SER A 127 -11.18 -4.10 -21.51
N PRO A 128 -12.23 -4.44 -20.72
CA PRO A 128 -13.61 -4.53 -21.23
C PRO A 128 -14.33 -3.18 -21.38
N ILE A 129 -13.69 -2.07 -21.00
CA ILE A 129 -14.29 -0.73 -20.90
C ILE A 129 -13.72 0.21 -21.96
N SER A 130 -12.40 0.26 -22.14
CA SER A 130 -11.74 1.21 -23.04
C SER A 130 -10.47 0.63 -23.65
N GLY A 131 -10.16 1.06 -24.88
CA GLY A 131 -8.89 0.80 -25.55
C GLY A 131 -7.79 1.83 -25.25
N GLU A 132 -8.11 2.91 -24.53
CA GLU A 132 -7.16 3.97 -24.18
C GLU A 132 -5.98 3.44 -23.35
N SER A 133 -4.86 4.17 -23.39
CA SER A 133 -3.75 3.92 -22.46
C SER A 133 -4.18 4.14 -21.01
N ASP A 134 -3.52 3.49 -20.06
CA ASP A 134 -3.89 3.62 -18.65
C ASP A 134 -3.73 5.06 -18.15
N VAL A 135 -2.75 5.80 -18.66
CA VAL A 135 -2.55 7.23 -18.39
C VAL A 135 -3.75 8.06 -18.86
N GLU A 136 -4.16 7.92 -20.11
CA GLU A 136 -5.28 8.69 -20.66
C GLU A 136 -6.60 8.28 -20.00
N PHE A 137 -6.82 6.98 -19.80
CA PHE A 137 -8.01 6.50 -19.12
C PHE A 137 -8.06 6.97 -17.66
N SER A 138 -6.94 6.95 -16.93
CA SER A 138 -6.87 7.48 -15.54
C SER A 138 -7.19 8.98 -15.49
N LYS A 139 -6.76 9.75 -16.49
CA LYS A 139 -7.08 11.17 -16.62
C LYS A 139 -8.57 11.38 -16.89
N ARG A 140 -9.14 10.64 -17.85
CA ARG A 140 -10.58 10.66 -18.18
C ARG A 140 -11.44 10.29 -16.96
N MET A 141 -11.06 9.22 -16.26
CA MET A 141 -11.67 8.80 -14.99
C MET A 141 -11.73 9.92 -13.95
N THR A 142 -10.67 10.72 -13.86
CA THR A 142 -10.61 11.83 -12.91
C THR A 142 -11.48 13.01 -13.37
N VAL A 143 -11.35 13.43 -14.62
CA VAL A 143 -11.98 14.64 -15.16
C VAL A 143 -13.48 14.45 -15.38
N GLU A 144 -13.89 13.33 -15.99
CA GLU A 144 -15.27 13.10 -16.42
C GLU A 144 -16.08 12.32 -15.37
N HIS A 145 -15.45 11.39 -14.67
CA HIS A 145 -16.14 10.50 -13.72
C HIS A 145 -15.88 10.83 -12.25
N GLY A 146 -14.98 11.77 -11.95
CA GLY A 146 -14.70 12.22 -10.59
C GLY A 146 -14.05 11.17 -9.69
N VAL A 147 -13.38 10.16 -10.27
CA VAL A 147 -12.66 9.12 -9.53
C VAL A 147 -11.20 9.09 -9.97
N ALA A 148 -10.31 9.51 -9.08
CA ALA A 148 -8.88 9.45 -9.33
C ALA A 148 -8.32 8.03 -9.13
N SER A 149 -7.57 7.57 -10.12
CA SER A 149 -6.78 6.34 -10.10
C SER A 149 -5.31 6.64 -10.37
N ILE A 150 -4.45 5.62 -10.26
CA ILE A 150 -3.05 5.71 -10.67
C ILE A 150 -2.80 4.69 -11.79
N PRO A 151 -2.26 5.12 -12.96
CA PRO A 151 -1.83 4.22 -14.02
C PRO A 151 -0.57 3.45 -13.59
N PRO A 152 -0.56 2.11 -13.58
CA PRO A 152 0.60 1.32 -13.22
C PRO A 152 1.79 1.45 -14.19
N SER A 153 1.53 1.78 -15.46
CA SER A 153 2.58 1.91 -16.48
C SER A 153 3.70 2.88 -16.06
N VAL A 154 3.37 3.93 -15.31
CA VAL A 154 4.33 4.92 -14.79
C VAL A 154 5.29 4.36 -13.73
N PHE A 155 5.05 3.15 -13.21
CA PHE A 155 5.98 2.43 -12.33
C PHE A 155 6.90 1.49 -13.10
N TYR A 156 6.70 1.29 -14.40
CA TYR A 156 7.50 0.40 -15.22
C TYR A 156 8.49 1.18 -16.09
N HIS A 157 9.70 0.65 -16.25
CA HIS A 157 10.73 1.31 -17.06
C HIS A 157 10.33 1.50 -18.53
N GLN A 158 9.54 0.58 -19.09
CA GLN A 158 9.12 0.60 -20.49
C GLN A 158 7.70 1.16 -20.70
N ASN A 159 7.06 1.67 -19.63
CA ASN A 159 5.66 2.10 -19.65
C ASN A 159 4.69 1.00 -20.14
N ASP A 160 4.93 -0.26 -19.75
CA ASP A 160 4.10 -1.40 -20.17
C ASP A 160 2.65 -1.22 -19.69
N ASP A 161 1.74 -1.06 -20.64
CA ASP A 161 0.32 -0.85 -20.36
C ASP A 161 -0.45 -2.19 -20.41
N HIS A 162 -0.84 -2.67 -19.23
CA HIS A 162 -1.64 -3.89 -19.07
C HIS A 162 -3.14 -3.63 -18.96
N LYS A 163 -3.61 -2.41 -19.27
CA LYS A 163 -5.01 -1.98 -19.11
C LYS A 163 -5.52 -2.16 -17.68
N VAL A 164 -4.71 -1.78 -16.71
CA VAL A 164 -5.03 -1.84 -15.28
C VAL A 164 -4.94 -0.46 -14.67
N LEU A 165 -5.80 -0.16 -13.70
CA LEU A 165 -5.71 1.04 -12.87
C LEU A 165 -5.60 0.65 -11.38
N ARG A 166 -4.75 1.36 -10.63
CA ARG A 166 -4.57 1.16 -9.19
C ARG A 166 -5.44 2.12 -8.38
N PHE A 167 -6.23 1.56 -7.46
CA PHE A 167 -7.08 2.30 -6.53
C PHE A 167 -6.63 2.05 -5.08
N CYS A 168 -6.69 3.08 -4.23
CA CYS A 168 -6.38 2.94 -2.80
C CYS A 168 -7.67 2.81 -2.00
N PHE A 169 -7.87 1.67 -1.34
CA PHE A 169 -9.07 1.42 -0.53
C PHE A 169 -8.90 1.80 0.94
N ALA A 170 -7.77 2.36 1.38
CA ALA A 170 -7.60 2.97 2.70
C ALA A 170 -8.37 4.31 2.82
N LYS A 171 -9.70 4.23 2.73
CA LYS A 171 -10.67 5.34 2.75
C LYS A 171 -11.87 4.97 3.61
N ARG A 172 -12.71 5.95 3.95
CA ARG A 172 -13.99 5.72 4.63
C ARG A 172 -14.95 4.93 3.74
N ASP A 173 -15.86 4.18 4.34
CA ASP A 173 -16.80 3.32 3.60
C ASP A 173 -17.74 4.13 2.70
N GLU A 174 -18.15 5.35 3.09
CA GLU A 174 -18.95 6.22 2.23
C GLU A 174 -18.19 6.64 0.98
N THR A 175 -16.88 6.88 1.09
CA THR A 175 -16.01 7.19 -0.04
C THR A 175 -15.91 6.01 -0.99
N LEU A 176 -15.73 4.80 -0.46
CA LEU A 176 -15.66 3.56 -1.27
C LEU A 176 -16.97 3.27 -1.99
N LYS A 177 -18.11 3.43 -1.30
CA LYS A 177 -19.46 3.27 -1.90
C LYS A 177 -19.69 4.29 -3.01
N LYS A 178 -19.35 5.57 -2.79
CA LYS A 178 -19.49 6.62 -3.79
C LYS A 178 -18.61 6.32 -5.02
N ALA A 179 -17.36 5.95 -4.82
CA ALA A 179 -16.44 5.59 -5.90
C ALA A 179 -16.96 4.39 -6.71
N ALA A 180 -17.42 3.33 -6.03
CA ALA A 180 -17.95 2.15 -6.71
C ALA A 180 -19.23 2.45 -7.52
N LYS A 181 -20.11 3.34 -7.03
CA LYS A 181 -21.28 3.81 -7.80
C LYS A 181 -20.86 4.49 -9.09
N LEU A 182 -19.87 5.38 -9.04
CA LEU A 182 -19.34 6.08 -10.22
C LEU A 182 -18.68 5.09 -11.19
N LEU A 183 -17.83 4.19 -10.67
CA LEU A 183 -17.16 3.14 -11.45
C LEU A 183 -18.13 2.17 -12.13
N SER A 184 -19.29 1.92 -11.53
CA SER A 184 -20.31 1.04 -12.10
C SER A 184 -21.17 1.72 -13.17
N ALA A 185 -21.17 3.06 -13.24
CA ALA A 185 -21.95 3.81 -14.22
C ALA A 185 -21.24 3.97 -15.59
N ILE A 186 -19.97 3.58 -15.69
CA ILE A 186 -19.15 3.79 -16.89
C ILE A 186 -19.57 2.82 -18.00
N GLN A 187 -20.00 3.40 -19.12
CA GLN A 187 -20.35 2.70 -20.36
C GLN A 187 -19.17 2.62 -21.33
N ALA A 188 -19.26 1.75 -22.36
CA ALA A 188 -18.19 1.51 -23.33
C ALA A 188 -17.96 2.77 -24.18
#